data_AF-A0A950ALT5-F1
#
_entry.id   AF-A0A950ALT5-F1
#
_cell.length_a   1.000
_cell.length_b   1.000
_cell.length_c   1.000
_cell.angle_alpha   90.00
_cell.angle_beta   90.00
_cell.angle_gamma   90.00
#
_symmetry.space_group_name_H-M   'P 1'
#
loop_
_entity.id
_entity.type
_entity.pdbx_description
1 polymer ?
#
loop_
_entity_poly.entity_id
_entity_poly.type
_entity_poly.pdbx_seq_one_letter_code
_entity_poly.pdbx_strand_id
1 'polypeptide(L)'
;MLVSRAKRRPAADFRPIHWRDRLPVIPIPLRAPDGDARTDLREVLHRAHHGPGPEHFIDAGTPDPPLSGEDAAWARPFVPQPG
;
A
#
# COMPACT_ATOMS: atom_id res chain seq x y z
N MET A 1 -3.62 4.71 9.33
CA MET A 1 -4.90 4.06 8.95
C MET A 1 -5.74 3.79 10.19
N LEU A 2 -7.07 3.86 10.06
CA LEU A 2 -8.03 3.59 11.13
C LEU A 2 -8.91 2.38 10.77
N VAL A 3 -9.08 1.45 11.71
CA VAL A 3 -9.99 0.30 11.56
C VAL A 3 -11.06 0.40 12.66
N SER A 4 -12.32 0.62 12.28
CA SER A 4 -13.43 0.64 13.24
C SER A 4 -14.32 -0.58 13.04
N ARG A 5 -14.54 -1.33 14.12
CA ARG A 5 -15.43 -2.50 14.14
C ARG A 5 -16.84 -2.07 14.50
N ALA A 6 -17.83 -2.48 13.70
CA ALA A 6 -19.24 -2.10 13.91
C ALA A 6 -19.73 -2.41 15.35
N LYS A 7 -19.38 -3.58 15.90
CA LYS A 7 -19.74 -4.01 17.26
C LYS A 7 -19.01 -3.27 18.39
N ARG A 8 -17.93 -2.53 18.09
CA ARG A 8 -17.11 -1.79 19.07
C ARG A 8 -17.19 -0.28 18.88
N ARG A 9 -18.06 0.21 18.01
CA ARG A 9 -18.23 1.65 17.80
C ARG A 9 -18.60 2.34 19.12
N PRO A 10 -18.01 3.52 19.43
CA PRO A 10 -17.22 4.35 18.52
C PRO A 10 -15.70 4.04 18.48
N ALA A 11 -15.20 3.03 19.18
CA ALA A 11 -13.77 2.74 19.23
C ALA A 11 -13.19 2.35 17.85
N ALA A 12 -11.98 2.84 17.57
CA ALA A 12 -11.22 2.53 16.36
C ALA A 12 -9.75 2.23 16.70
N ASP A 13 -9.19 1.26 15.99
CA ASP A 13 -7.80 0.88 16.07
C ASP A 13 -6.97 1.74 15.12
N PHE A 14 -6.06 2.55 15.64
CA PHE A 14 -5.09 3.30 14.84
C PHE A 14 -3.87 2.44 14.52
N ARG A 15 -3.44 2.47 13.26
CA ARG A 15 -2.23 1.81 12.77
C ARG A 15 -1.43 2.82 11.96
N PRO A 16 -0.28 3.33 12.46
CA PRO A 16 0.59 4.18 11.67
C PRO A 16 1.10 3.38 10.46
N ILE A 17 1.11 4.02 9.30
CA ILE A 17 1.69 3.45 8.08
C ILE A 17 2.68 4.49 7.59
N HIS A 18 3.96 4.12 7.55
CA HIS A 18 4.97 4.94 6.88
C HIS A 18 5.06 4.52 5.42
N TRP A 19 5.24 5.50 4.54
CA TRP A 19 5.30 5.29 3.08
C TRP A 19 6.39 4.31 2.66
N ARG A 20 7.52 4.31 3.37
CA ARG A 20 8.68 3.46 3.08
C ARG A 20 8.59 2.06 3.68
N ASP A 21 7.68 1.85 4.63
CA ASP A 21 7.56 0.59 5.35
C ASP A 21 6.67 -0.40 4.60
N ARG A 22 6.85 -1.69 4.90
CA ARG A 22 5.96 -2.72 4.35
C ARG A 22 4.55 -2.50 4.90
N LEU A 23 3.57 -2.43 3.99
CA LEU A 23 2.16 -2.38 4.38
C LEU A 23 1.83 -3.55 5.32
N PRO A 24 1.19 -3.28 6.46
CA PRO A 24 0.95 -4.30 7.47
C PRO A 24 -0.14 -5.28 7.02
N VAL A 25 -0.01 -6.53 7.48
CA VAL A 25 -1.12 -7.49 7.44
C VAL A 25 -2.12 -7.10 8.51
N ILE A 26 -3.37 -6.82 8.11
CA ILE A 26 -4.42 -6.44 9.07
C ILE A 26 -5.50 -7.52 9.19
N PRO A 27 -6.07 -7.72 10.39
CA PRO A 27 -7.28 -8.50 10.56
C PRO A 27 -8.48 -7.69 10.05
N ILE A 28 -9.14 -8.17 9.00
CA ILE A 28 -10.39 -7.61 8.51
C ILE A 28 -11.55 -8.40 9.14
N PRO A 29 -12.45 -7.73 9.88
CA PRO A 29 -13.58 -8.39 10.50
C PRO A 29 -14.57 -8.86 9.43
N LEU A 30 -14.84 -10.16 9.39
CA LEU A 30 -15.88 -10.75 8.55
C LEU A 30 -17.26 -10.67 9.24
N ARG A 31 -18.31 -11.08 8.52
CA ARG A 31 -19.65 -11.23 9.10
C ARG A 31 -19.63 -12.41 10.08
N ALA A 32 -20.33 -12.26 11.22
CA ALA A 32 -20.49 -13.39 12.13
C ALA A 32 -21.24 -14.55 11.43
N PRO A 33 -20.86 -15.81 11.69
CA PRO A 33 -19.95 -16.28 12.75
C PRO A 33 -18.45 -16.31 12.37
N ASP A 34 -18.08 -15.87 11.17
CA ASP A 34 -16.70 -16.00 10.68
C ASP A 34 -15.73 -15.12 11.49
N GLY A 35 -14.54 -15.67 11.75
CA GLY A 35 -13.45 -14.97 12.44
C GLY A 35 -12.78 -13.90 11.56
N ASP A 36 -11.85 -13.15 12.17
CA ASP A 36 -11.09 -12.13 11.45
C ASP A 36 -10.22 -12.77 10.35
N ALA A 37 -10.37 -12.31 9.11
CA ALA A 37 -9.52 -12.72 7.99
C ALA A 37 -8.21 -11.91 8.01
N ARG A 38 -7.06 -12.58 7.88
CA ARG A 38 -5.78 -11.89 7.71
C ARG A 38 -5.62 -11.46 6.25
N THR A 39 -5.52 -10.16 6.01
CA THR A 39 -5.35 -9.61 4.66
C THR A 39 -3.99 -8.94 4.54
N ASP A 40 -3.16 -9.42 3.61
CA ASP A 40 -1.95 -8.70 3.18
C ASP A 40 -2.37 -7.57 2.24
N LEU A 41 -2.35 -6.34 2.75
CA LEU A 41 -2.75 -5.16 1.99
C LEU A 41 -1.83 -4.88 0.81
N ARG A 42 -0.56 -5.32 0.86
CA ARG A 42 0.37 -5.15 -0.27
C ARG A 42 -0.12 -5.94 -1.48
N GLU A 43 -0.55 -7.17 -1.27
CA GLU A 43 -1.01 -8.04 -2.35
C GLU A 43 -2.32 -7.54 -2.96
N VAL A 44 -3.25 -7.10 -2.11
CA VAL A 44 -4.51 -6.51 -2.57
C VAL A 44 -4.26 -5.26 -3.41
N LEU A 45 -3.35 -4.39 -2.96
CA LEU A 45 -2.99 -3.18 -3.69
C LEU A 45 -2.28 -3.50 -5.02
N HIS A 46 -1.35 -4.44 -5.02
CA HIS A 46 -0.68 -4.89 -6.24
C HIS A 46 -1.69 -5.41 -7.27
N ARG A 47 -2.65 -6.23 -6.84
CA ARG A 47 -3.71 -6.75 -7.71
C ARG A 47 -4.62 -5.65 -8.26
N ALA A 48 -4.96 -4.65 -7.44
CA ALA A 48 -5.76 -3.52 -7.88
C ALA A 48 -5.02 -2.64 -8.90
N HIS A 49 -3.70 -2.49 -8.77
CA HIS A 49 -2.85 -1.80 -9.74
C HIS A 49 -2.56 -2.61 -11.01
N HIS A 50 -2.78 -3.93 -11.00
CA HIS A 50 -2.63 -4.81 -12.17
C HIS A 50 -3.91 -4.93 -13.02
N GLY A 51 -4.95 -4.14 -12.72
CA GLY A 51 -6.13 -4.03 -13.59
C GLY A 51 -5.83 -3.21 -14.85
N PRO A 52 -6.59 -3.39 -15.95
CA PRO A 52 -6.39 -2.61 -17.18
C PRO A 52 -6.68 -1.13 -16.91
N GLY A 53 -5.62 -0.30 -16.86
CA GLY A 53 -5.66 1.13 -16.57
C GLY A 53 -4.27 1.77 -16.73
N PRO A 54 -4.23 3.08 -16.99
CA PRO A 54 -3.66 3.66 -18.21
C PRO A 54 -2.23 3.21 -18.50
N GLU A 55 -2.08 2.58 -19.65
CA GLU A 55 -0.85 1.95 -20.17
C GLU A 55 0.22 2.97 -20.61
N HIS A 56 0.10 4.24 -20.20
CA HIS A 56 0.79 5.36 -20.87
C HIS A 56 1.33 6.49 -19.99
N PHE A 57 1.34 6.39 -18.64
CA PHE A 57 1.82 7.49 -17.79
C PHE A 57 2.81 7.08 -16.70
N ILE A 58 3.63 6.06 -16.95
CA ILE A 58 4.87 5.91 -16.18
C ILE A 58 5.94 6.64 -16.98
N ASP A 59 6.17 7.91 -16.67
CA ASP A 59 7.28 8.65 -17.24
C ASP A 59 8.57 7.93 -16.86
N ALA A 60 9.19 7.24 -17.82
CA ALA A 60 10.51 6.63 -17.69
C ALA A 60 11.64 7.69 -17.69
N GLY A 61 11.36 8.88 -17.14
CA GLY A 61 12.24 10.03 -17.11
C GLY A 61 12.89 10.22 -15.75
N THR A 62 13.98 11.01 -15.73
CA THR A 62 14.57 11.50 -14.48
C THR A 62 13.53 12.36 -13.75
N PRO A 63 13.22 12.09 -12.47
CA PRO A 63 12.28 12.91 -11.71
C PRO A 63 12.74 14.36 -11.68
N ASP A 64 11.86 15.29 -12.06
CA ASP A 64 12.06 16.73 -11.99
C ASP A 64 11.01 17.34 -11.05
N PRO A 65 11.39 17.90 -9.89
CA PRO A 65 12.76 18.08 -9.39
C PRO A 65 13.43 16.78 -8.94
N PRO A 66 14.79 16.73 -8.89
CA PRO A 66 15.52 15.53 -8.50
C PRO A 66 15.17 15.12 -7.06
N LEU A 67 15.03 13.82 -6.87
CA LEU A 67 14.83 13.24 -5.53
C LEU A 67 16.00 13.57 -4.61
N SER A 68 15.70 13.73 -3.32
CA SER A 68 16.73 13.84 -2.29
C SER A 68 17.60 12.58 -2.27
N GLY A 69 18.82 12.65 -1.72
CA GLY A 69 19.72 11.49 -1.68
C GLY A 69 19.12 10.25 -0.97
N GLU A 70 18.32 10.48 0.07
CA GLU A 70 17.63 9.40 0.81
C GLU A 70 16.48 8.80 -0.02
N ASP A 71 15.68 9.64 -0.67
CA ASP A 71 14.59 9.19 -1.54
C ASP A 71 15.11 8.44 -2.78
N ALA A 72 16.19 8.95 -3.38
CA ALA A 72 16.84 8.31 -4.51
C ALA A 72 17.43 6.93 -4.13
N ALA A 73 18.05 6.82 -2.95
CA ALA A 73 18.56 5.54 -2.46
C ALA A 73 17.43 4.53 -2.19
N TRP A 74 16.30 4.98 -1.64
CA TRP A 74 15.11 4.16 -1.43
C TRP A 74 14.43 3.73 -2.75
N ALA A 75 14.39 4.59 -3.76
CA ALA A 75 13.70 4.34 -5.03
C ALA A 75 14.44 3.40 -5.99
N ARG A 76 15.79 3.39 -5.95
CA ARG A 76 16.67 2.58 -6.83
C ARG A 76 16.21 1.12 -7.09
N PRO A 77 15.83 0.31 -6.09
CA PRO A 77 15.39 -1.08 -6.32
C PRO A 77 14.05 -1.21 -7.04
N PHE A 78 13.26 -0.14 -7.16
CA PHE A 78 11.92 -0.15 -7.78
C PHE A 78 11.91 0.41 -9.21
N VAL A 79 13.01 1.00 -9.67
CA VAL A 79 13.12 1.55 -11.02
C VAL A 79 13.42 0.41 -12.00
N PRO A 80 12.56 0.16 -13.00
CA PRO A 80 12.86 -0.82 -14.04
C PRO A 80 14.12 -0.40 -14.80
N GLN A 81 15.03 -1.35 -15.06
CA GLN A 81 16.22 -1.04 -15.85
C GLN A 81 15.79 -0.68 -17.28
N PRO A 82 16.30 0.41 -17.86
CA PRO A 82 16.13 0.65 -19.28
C PRO A 82 16.85 -0.48 -20.04
N GLY A 83 16.13 -1.14 -20.96
CA GLY A 83 16.67 -2.15 -21.86
C GLY A 83 17.54 -1.58 -22.96
#